data_AF-A0A8H5H173-F1
#
_entry.id   AF-A0A8H5H173-F1
#
_cell.length_a   1.000
_cell.length_b   1.000
_cell.length_c   1.000
_cell.angle_alpha   90.00
_cell.angle_beta   90.00
_cell.angle_gamma   90.00
#
_symmetry.space_group_name_H-M   'P 1'
#
loop_
_entity.id
_entity.type
_entity.pdbx_description
1 polymer ?
#
loop_
_entity_poly.entity_id
_entity_poly.type
_entity_poly.pdbx_seq_one_letter_code
_entity_poly.pdbx_strand_id
1 'polypeptide(L)'
;MGKLERRLQVISSSGAQALVAILTRLGYSCALCGDIAAYSFGAPRSPQKVDAFIFAPAAQGPWEHIDVVKNIIAQNVGGLSGFFFTKNTHSGPVTLCYRDHTTHGKKLVTCVVDIEYLDTTAVHLIRDIDGLPYAPISYVLLRKLEDWETSFAQLSLWPRRDAVDAVHALLTQVSNIDIKELNEEALCPALYSESRERVRKYISMYPESAGVWVKLGFENPLTVSSPPSPPFVQGVVPKMPEMSEPLIIENPSRLQMVLLAANTAVIVLRKCGWASVVFGGLACFMYGNARSPNDVDILVLPPPASAITPEELKQELVMYDPYHFFTTAARDPSATYRVLYYRLTNAPAQTARTSCKVDILLPGLMHLPHVPPPLIFWDEGLPLVPFALLLLHKLQAMDDHRNAAVWHKRQKQQTDVQDVEGLLALSVCVPLVFSRPWSDRQLFSEEFETRTRRRVREFCFAYPEYAQAWDSLGFET
;
A
#
# COMPACT_ATOMS: atom_id res chain seq x y z
N MET A 1 8.91 12.54 7.91
CA MET A 1 7.66 13.24 8.33
C MET A 1 7.65 14.68 7.84
N GLY A 2 6.67 15.01 7.00
CA GLY A 2 6.46 16.37 6.48
C GLY A 2 5.89 17.33 7.54
N LYS A 3 6.01 18.64 7.28
CA LYS A 3 5.50 19.72 8.16
C LYS A 3 3.97 19.67 8.37
N LEU A 4 3.23 19.06 7.43
CA LEU A 4 1.77 18.90 7.49
C LEU A 4 1.36 17.73 8.40
N GLU A 5 2.07 16.59 8.31
CA GLU A 5 1.81 15.40 9.15
C GLU A 5 2.01 15.70 10.63
N ARG A 6 3.11 16.38 11.00
CA ARG A 6 3.33 16.81 12.39
C ARG A 6 2.21 17.71 12.91
N ARG A 7 1.57 18.49 12.04
CA ARG A 7 0.44 19.36 12.42
C ARG A 7 -0.85 18.58 12.62
N LEU A 8 -1.14 17.64 11.72
CA LEU A 8 -2.30 16.76 11.85
C LEU A 8 -2.20 15.89 13.10
N GLN A 9 -1.00 15.41 13.43
CA GLN A 9 -0.74 14.67 14.67
C GLN A 9 -1.06 15.53 15.90
N VAL A 10 -0.47 16.72 16.02
CA VAL A 10 -0.72 17.61 17.16
C VAL A 10 -2.20 17.94 17.32
N ILE A 11 -2.89 18.22 16.20
CA ILE A 11 -4.30 18.61 16.23
C ILE A 11 -5.21 17.43 16.57
N SER A 12 -4.89 16.23 16.09
CA SER A 12 -5.64 15.02 16.42
C SER A 12 -5.46 14.65 17.89
N SER A 13 -4.25 14.79 18.44
CA SER A 13 -4.00 14.59 19.88
C SER A 13 -4.72 15.63 20.75
N SER A 14 -4.65 16.92 20.41
CA SER A 14 -5.40 17.98 21.11
C SER A 14 -6.91 17.74 21.02
N GLY A 15 -7.40 17.35 19.84
CA GLY A 15 -8.81 17.06 19.61
C GLY A 15 -9.29 15.85 20.41
N ALA A 16 -8.49 14.80 20.49
CA ALA A 16 -8.79 13.62 21.30
C ALA A 16 -8.85 13.92 22.79
N GLN A 17 -7.87 14.67 23.32
CA GLN A 17 -7.89 15.12 24.72
C GLN A 17 -9.14 15.94 25.04
N ALA A 18 -9.46 16.91 24.18
CA ALA A 18 -10.64 17.75 24.36
C ALA A 18 -11.94 16.93 24.27
N LEU A 19 -12.01 15.96 23.35
CA LEU A 19 -13.17 15.09 23.17
C LEU A 19 -13.40 14.21 24.40
N VAL A 20 -12.36 13.51 24.85
CA VAL A 20 -12.41 12.63 26.03
C VAL A 20 -12.77 13.44 27.27
N ALA A 21 -12.19 14.62 27.48
CA ALA A 21 -12.51 15.48 28.61
C ALA A 21 -14.00 15.92 28.61
N ILE A 22 -14.55 16.26 27.45
CA ILE A 22 -15.97 16.62 27.32
C ILE A 22 -16.86 15.41 27.62
N LEU A 23 -16.60 14.26 26.98
CA LEU A 23 -17.40 13.04 27.17
C LEU A 23 -17.39 12.58 28.63
N THR A 24 -16.22 12.56 29.27
CA THR A 24 -16.08 12.22 30.69
C THR A 24 -16.89 13.17 31.59
N ARG A 25 -16.88 14.49 31.31
CA ARG A 25 -17.68 15.46 32.07
C ARG A 25 -19.18 15.29 31.87
N LEU A 26 -19.60 14.80 30.71
CA LEU A 26 -20.99 14.42 30.43
C LEU A 26 -21.38 13.08 31.08
N GLY A 27 -20.45 12.42 31.77
CA GLY A 27 -20.68 11.13 32.43
C GLY A 27 -20.55 9.92 31.51
N TYR A 28 -20.08 10.11 30.27
CA TYR A 28 -19.85 9.01 29.33
C TYR A 28 -18.51 8.32 29.60
N SER A 29 -18.53 6.98 29.68
CA SER A 29 -17.31 6.19 29.47
C SER A 29 -17.03 6.12 27.97
N CYS A 30 -15.80 6.43 27.55
CA CYS A 30 -15.42 6.45 26.14
C CYS A 30 -14.02 5.91 25.91
N ALA A 31 -13.73 5.53 24.67
CA ALA A 31 -12.40 5.15 24.22
C ALA A 31 -12.15 5.58 22.78
N LEU A 32 -10.94 6.03 22.51
CA LEU A 32 -10.45 6.38 21.18
C LEU A 32 -10.24 5.13 20.32
N CYS A 33 -10.56 5.20 19.04
CA CYS A 33 -10.46 4.10 18.10
C CYS A 33 -9.93 4.55 16.73
N GLY A 34 -10.09 3.71 15.69
CA GLY A 34 -9.78 4.09 14.31
C GLY A 34 -8.32 4.45 14.08
N ASP A 35 -8.07 5.51 13.30
CA ASP A 35 -6.71 5.91 12.90
C ASP A 35 -5.87 6.40 14.09
N ILE A 36 -6.48 7.13 15.01
CA ILE A 36 -5.77 7.67 16.17
C ILE A 36 -5.34 6.55 17.13
N ALA A 37 -6.19 5.55 17.35
CA ALA A 37 -5.79 4.39 18.14
C ALA A 37 -4.73 3.55 17.42
N ALA A 38 -4.89 3.30 16.11
CA ALA A 38 -3.89 2.57 15.34
C ALA A 38 -2.51 3.24 15.40
N TYR A 39 -2.47 4.57 15.28
CA TYR A 39 -1.25 5.36 15.41
C TYR A 39 -0.63 5.27 16.80
N SER A 40 -1.43 5.35 17.87
CA SER A 40 -0.94 5.18 19.25
C SER A 40 -0.41 3.77 19.53
N PHE A 41 -0.89 2.77 18.79
CA PHE A 41 -0.31 1.43 18.74
C PHE A 41 0.85 1.29 17.74
N GLY A 42 1.42 2.38 17.24
CA GLY A 42 2.62 2.35 16.38
C GLY A 42 2.37 2.11 14.90
N ALA A 43 1.12 2.23 14.41
CA ALA A 43 0.89 2.30 12.97
C ALA A 43 1.58 3.54 12.36
N PRO A 44 2.18 3.44 11.16
CA PRO A 44 3.11 4.45 10.64
C PRO A 44 2.45 5.79 10.25
N ARG A 45 1.12 5.82 10.08
CA ARG A 45 0.41 6.97 9.53
C ARG A 45 -0.15 7.87 10.61
N SER A 46 0.14 9.17 10.50
CA SER A 46 -0.50 10.18 11.36
C SER A 46 -2.03 10.15 11.20
N PRO A 47 -2.79 10.25 12.31
CA PRO A 47 -4.24 10.23 12.26
C PRO A 47 -4.78 11.42 11.48
N GLN A 48 -5.78 11.15 10.63
CA GLN A 48 -6.50 12.19 9.88
C GLN A 48 -7.82 12.58 10.55
N LYS A 49 -8.34 11.70 11.39
CA LYS A 49 -9.59 11.84 12.13
C LYS A 49 -9.42 11.34 13.56
N VAL A 50 -10.28 11.84 14.44
CA VAL A 50 -10.43 11.38 15.81
C VAL A 50 -11.71 10.58 15.88
N ASP A 51 -11.59 9.27 16.01
CA ASP A 51 -12.73 8.38 16.21
C ASP A 51 -12.82 7.99 17.70
N ALA A 52 -14.03 7.97 18.26
CA ALA A 52 -14.26 7.53 19.64
C ALA A 52 -15.55 6.71 19.76
N PHE A 53 -15.53 5.72 20.66
CA PHE A 53 -16.75 5.04 21.10
C PHE A 53 -17.23 5.61 22.42
N ILE A 54 -18.55 5.72 22.56
CA ILE A 54 -19.23 5.86 23.84
C ILE A 54 -19.76 4.49 24.23
N PHE A 55 -19.37 4.01 25.41
CA PHE A 55 -19.87 2.77 25.95
C PHE A 55 -21.23 3.03 26.60
N ALA A 56 -22.25 2.37 26.07
CA ALA A 56 -23.65 2.58 26.42
C ALA A 56 -24.28 1.28 26.92
N PRO A 57 -24.05 0.86 28.18
CA PRO A 57 -24.60 -0.39 28.70
C PRO A 57 -26.13 -0.36 28.67
N ALA A 58 -26.76 -1.39 28.07
CA ALA A 58 -28.22 -1.50 27.90
C ALA A 58 -29.05 -1.28 29.18
N ALA A 59 -28.46 -1.43 30.36
CA ALA A 59 -29.09 -1.27 31.67
C ALA A 59 -29.36 0.21 32.10
N GLN A 60 -28.80 1.22 31.41
CA GLN A 60 -28.89 2.63 31.85
C GLN A 60 -30.00 3.46 31.17
N GLY A 61 -30.87 2.84 30.38
CA GLY A 61 -32.05 3.49 29.78
C GLY A 61 -31.82 3.98 28.35
N PRO A 62 -32.80 4.70 27.75
CA PRO A 62 -32.68 5.20 26.37
C PRO A 62 -31.60 6.27 26.31
N TRP A 63 -30.53 5.97 25.57
CA TRP A 63 -29.44 6.90 25.30
C TRP A 63 -29.89 8.03 24.39
N GLU A 64 -29.32 9.21 24.58
CA GLU A 64 -29.54 10.32 23.66
C GLU A 64 -29.13 9.92 22.23
N HIS A 65 -29.84 10.44 21.22
CA HIS A 65 -29.42 10.25 19.84
C HIS A 65 -28.00 10.81 19.67
N ILE A 66 -27.12 10.13 18.92
CA ILE A 66 -25.71 10.51 18.79
C ILE A 66 -25.53 11.97 18.31
N ASP A 67 -26.47 12.46 17.49
CA ASP A 67 -26.48 13.86 17.04
C ASP A 67 -26.72 14.87 18.16
N VAL A 68 -27.49 14.50 19.19
CA VAL A 68 -27.68 15.32 20.40
C VAL A 68 -26.35 15.42 21.13
N VAL A 69 -25.63 14.32 21.30
CA VAL A 69 -24.30 14.32 21.93
C VAL A 69 -23.31 15.17 21.11
N LYS A 70 -23.28 15.00 19.78
CA LYS A 70 -22.45 15.83 18.88
C LYS A 70 -22.80 17.32 19.03
N ASN A 71 -24.10 17.66 19.13
CA ASN A 71 -24.55 19.03 19.36
C ASN A 71 -24.09 19.56 20.71
N ILE A 72 -24.20 18.79 21.79
CA ILE A 72 -23.72 19.17 23.13
C ILE A 72 -22.21 19.41 23.11
N ILE A 73 -21.43 18.56 22.42
CA ILE A 73 -19.98 18.73 22.26
C ILE A 73 -19.65 20.04 21.54
N ALA A 74 -20.33 20.32 20.42
CA ALA A 74 -20.15 21.56 19.66
C ALA A 74 -20.63 22.81 20.44
N GLN A 75 -21.66 22.66 21.27
CA GLN A 75 -22.24 23.71 22.12
C GLN A 75 -21.59 23.81 23.49
N ASN A 76 -20.52 23.07 23.78
CA ASN A 76 -19.91 23.08 25.11
C ASN A 76 -19.10 24.38 25.33
N VAL A 77 -19.82 25.48 25.50
CA VAL A 77 -19.35 26.85 25.65
C VAL A 77 -18.81 27.05 27.07
N GLY A 78 -17.63 26.49 27.33
CA GLY A 78 -16.70 26.94 28.36
C GLY A 78 -15.68 27.97 27.84
N GLY A 79 -15.87 28.47 26.61
CA GLY A 79 -15.05 29.53 25.99
C GLY A 79 -13.89 29.05 25.09
N LEU A 80 -13.67 27.73 24.95
CA LEU A 80 -12.50 27.19 24.23
C LEU A 80 -12.76 25.89 23.44
N SER A 81 -14.01 25.41 23.31
CA SER A 81 -14.28 24.16 22.60
C SER A 81 -13.99 24.36 21.11
N GLY A 82 -12.83 23.91 20.64
CA GLY A 82 -12.45 23.92 19.23
C GLY A 82 -13.38 23.11 18.33
N PHE A 83 -14.47 22.53 18.85
CA PHE A 83 -15.45 21.74 18.13
C PHE A 83 -16.49 22.60 17.41
N PHE A 84 -16.76 22.29 16.16
CA PHE A 84 -17.75 22.97 15.34
C PHE A 84 -18.24 22.03 14.23
N PHE A 85 -19.41 22.33 13.69
CA PHE A 85 -19.94 21.59 12.56
C PHE A 85 -19.52 22.21 11.23
N THR A 86 -19.23 21.35 10.26
CA THR A 86 -19.08 21.74 8.85
C THR A 86 -20.14 21.07 8.00
N LYS A 87 -20.62 21.78 6.97
CA LYS A 87 -21.46 21.18 5.93
C LYS A 87 -20.57 20.75 4.78
N ASN A 88 -20.58 19.46 4.48
CA ASN A 88 -19.86 18.94 3.32
C ASN A 88 -20.76 19.14 2.08
N THR A 89 -20.62 20.27 1.38
CA THR A 89 -21.45 20.69 0.22
C THR A 89 -22.96 20.85 0.49
N HIS A 90 -23.73 21.38 -0.47
CA HIS A 90 -25.11 21.86 -0.28
C HIS A 90 -26.14 20.79 0.18
N SER A 91 -25.78 19.51 0.26
CA SER A 91 -26.67 18.41 0.64
C SER A 91 -26.02 17.30 1.49
N GLY A 92 -24.80 17.48 1.99
CA GLY A 92 -24.09 16.42 2.75
C GLY A 92 -24.43 16.37 4.25
N PRO A 93 -24.09 15.27 4.94
CA PRO A 93 -24.24 15.14 6.38
C PRO A 93 -23.41 16.20 7.11
N VAL A 94 -23.90 16.61 8.28
CA VAL A 94 -23.21 17.57 9.14
C VAL A 94 -22.07 16.85 9.85
N THR A 95 -20.83 17.27 9.60
CA THR A 95 -19.63 16.62 10.16
C THR A 95 -19.13 17.43 11.36
N LEU A 96 -18.93 16.77 12.50
CA LEU A 96 -18.28 17.37 13.66
C LEU A 96 -16.77 17.47 13.39
N CYS A 97 -16.18 18.62 13.64
CA CYS A 97 -14.77 18.88 13.43
C CYS A 97 -14.17 19.54 14.66
N TYR A 98 -12.87 19.34 14.89
CA TYR A 98 -12.10 20.04 15.91
C TYR A 98 -11.03 20.94 15.28
N ARG A 99 -10.79 22.09 15.91
CA ARG A 99 -9.78 23.09 15.56
C ARG A 99 -9.00 23.49 16.80
N ASP A 100 -7.68 23.36 16.71
CA ASP A 100 -6.80 23.82 17.76
C ASP A 100 -6.55 25.33 17.66
N HIS A 101 -6.96 26.09 18.67
CA HIS A 101 -6.80 27.54 18.76
C HIS A 101 -5.41 27.98 19.26
N THR A 102 -4.60 27.07 19.79
CA THR A 102 -3.29 27.39 20.39
C THR A 102 -2.19 27.66 19.35
N THR A 103 -2.43 27.29 18.08
CA THR A 103 -1.46 27.50 16.98
C THR A 103 -1.60 28.90 16.36
N HIS A 104 -1.16 29.93 17.08
CA HIS A 104 -1.16 31.31 16.57
C HIS A 104 -0.40 31.46 15.23
N GLY A 105 -1.09 31.94 14.20
CA GLY A 105 -0.49 32.60 13.02
C GLY A 105 -0.17 31.75 11.78
N LYS A 106 -0.63 30.50 11.65
CA LYS A 106 -0.43 29.69 10.42
C LYS A 106 -1.72 28.95 10.04
N LYS A 107 -1.89 28.63 8.74
CA LYS A 107 -3.06 27.92 8.15
C LYS A 107 -3.76 27.02 9.17
N LEU A 108 -5.03 27.34 9.45
CA LEU A 108 -5.92 26.58 10.32
C LEU A 108 -6.05 25.16 9.76
N VAL A 109 -5.71 24.16 10.56
CA VAL A 109 -5.90 22.75 10.23
C VAL A 109 -6.99 22.24 11.16
N THR A 110 -7.89 21.44 10.62
CA THR A 110 -9.06 20.90 11.30
C THR A 110 -9.00 19.39 11.20
N CYS A 111 -9.36 18.67 12.25
CA CYS A 111 -9.56 17.21 12.19
C CYS A 111 -11.05 16.89 12.24
N VAL A 112 -11.44 15.83 11.53
CA VAL A 112 -12.79 15.28 11.60
C VAL A 112 -12.93 14.48 12.89
N VAL A 113 -14.10 14.56 13.52
CA VAL A 113 -14.40 13.88 14.78
C VAL A 113 -15.64 13.03 14.57
N ASP A 114 -15.47 11.72 14.71
CA ASP A 114 -16.58 10.77 14.64
C ASP A 114 -16.75 10.05 15.97
N ILE A 115 -18.00 9.84 16.33
CA ILE A 115 -18.41 9.26 17.60
C ILE A 115 -19.51 8.26 17.32
N GLU A 116 -19.39 7.08 17.89
CA GLU A 116 -20.36 6.00 17.76
C GLU A 116 -20.67 5.39 19.13
N TYR A 117 -21.87 4.83 19.28
CA TYR A 117 -22.19 4.02 20.44
C TYR A 117 -21.71 2.59 20.23
N LEU A 118 -21.13 2.02 21.27
CA LEU A 118 -20.78 0.61 21.31
C LEU A 118 -21.57 -0.07 22.43
N ASP A 119 -22.50 -0.95 22.05
CA ASP A 119 -23.29 -1.77 22.96
C ASP A 119 -22.44 -2.95 23.45
N THR A 120 -21.55 -2.69 24.40
CA THR A 120 -20.65 -3.72 24.96
C THR A 120 -20.28 -3.46 26.42
N THR A 121 -20.03 -4.54 27.14
CA THR A 121 -19.50 -4.57 28.51
C THR A 121 -17.96 -4.44 28.56
N ALA A 122 -17.31 -4.20 27.42
CA ALA A 122 -15.85 -4.14 27.26
C ALA A 122 -15.17 -2.88 27.85
N VAL A 123 -15.86 -2.09 28.69
CA VAL A 123 -15.27 -0.90 29.36
C VAL A 123 -14.00 -1.27 30.15
N HIS A 124 -13.96 -2.47 30.71
CA HIS A 124 -12.80 -3.00 31.45
C HIS A 124 -11.58 -3.27 30.56
N LEU A 125 -11.73 -3.27 29.23
CA LEU A 125 -10.66 -3.52 28.27
C LEU A 125 -10.07 -2.22 27.70
N ILE A 126 -10.57 -1.06 28.13
CA ILE A 126 -10.00 0.23 27.74
C ILE A 126 -8.57 0.31 28.26
N ARG A 127 -7.63 0.56 27.36
CA ARG A 127 -6.21 0.76 27.70
C ARG A 127 -5.95 2.25 27.86
N ASP A 128 -5.36 2.64 28.98
CA ASP A 128 -4.81 3.99 29.12
C ASP A 128 -3.42 4.04 28.47
N ILE A 129 -3.26 4.92 27.48
CA ILE A 129 -1.96 5.20 26.86
C ILE A 129 -1.75 6.70 26.93
N ASP A 130 -0.74 7.12 27.68
CA ASP A 130 -0.41 8.53 27.90
C ASP A 130 -1.59 9.38 28.42
N GLY A 131 -2.42 8.81 29.30
CA GLY A 131 -3.55 9.49 29.92
C GLY A 131 -4.79 9.61 29.03
N LEU A 132 -4.84 8.85 27.94
CA LEU A 132 -5.99 8.77 27.05
C LEU A 132 -6.55 7.34 26.99
N PRO A 133 -7.87 7.17 27.03
CA PRO A 133 -8.51 5.85 26.92
C PRO A 133 -8.55 5.41 25.46
N TYR A 134 -7.97 4.26 25.14
CA TYR A 134 -8.00 3.63 23.81
C TYR A 134 -8.76 2.31 23.82
N ALA A 135 -9.42 2.03 22.71
CA ALA A 135 -10.04 0.74 22.47
C ALA A 135 -8.97 -0.37 22.47
N PRO A 136 -9.33 -1.61 22.83
CA PRO A 136 -8.41 -2.75 22.78
C PRO A 136 -7.76 -2.89 21.42
N ILE A 137 -6.47 -3.24 21.39
CA ILE A 137 -5.72 -3.32 20.13
C ILE A 137 -6.33 -4.35 19.16
N SER A 138 -6.89 -5.44 19.70
CA SER A 138 -7.61 -6.45 18.93
C SER A 138 -8.85 -5.88 18.22
N TYR A 139 -9.60 -5.01 18.89
CA TYR A 139 -10.73 -4.29 18.28
C TYR A 139 -10.26 -3.35 17.15
N VAL A 140 -9.21 -2.56 17.41
CA VAL A 140 -8.65 -1.62 16.42
C VAL A 140 -8.15 -2.38 15.19
N LEU A 141 -7.50 -3.52 15.40
CA LEU A 141 -7.05 -4.41 14.33
C LEU A 141 -8.22 -4.90 13.46
N LEU A 142 -9.31 -5.39 14.06
CA LEU A 142 -10.47 -5.86 13.30
C LEU A 142 -11.16 -4.75 12.50
N ARG A 143 -11.19 -3.52 13.02
CA ARG A 143 -11.68 -2.36 12.25
C ARG A 143 -10.75 -1.99 11.10
N LYS A 144 -9.43 -2.02 11.31
CA LYS A 144 -8.49 -1.79 10.20
C LYS A 144 -8.54 -2.90 9.16
N LEU A 145 -8.91 -4.11 9.55
CA LEU A 145 -9.17 -5.20 8.62
C LEU A 145 -10.43 -4.96 7.77
N GLU A 146 -11.46 -4.34 8.34
CA GLU A 146 -12.63 -3.88 7.60
C GLU A 146 -12.28 -2.73 6.63
N ASP A 147 -11.48 -1.75 7.07
CA ASP A 147 -10.94 -0.70 6.20
C ASP A 147 -10.13 -1.31 5.04
N TRP A 148 -9.33 -2.34 5.33
CA TRP A 148 -8.58 -3.08 4.32
C TRP A 148 -9.50 -3.78 3.32
N GLU A 149 -10.54 -4.47 3.77
CA GLU A 149 -11.46 -5.13 2.85
C GLU A 149 -12.25 -4.13 1.99
N THR A 150 -12.72 -3.04 2.59
CA THR A 150 -13.47 -2.00 1.86
C THR A 150 -12.59 -1.20 0.91
N SER A 151 -11.29 -1.12 1.18
CA SER A 151 -10.35 -0.45 0.29
C SER A 151 -10.25 -1.10 -1.09
N PHE A 152 -10.56 -2.39 -1.24
CA PHE A 152 -10.62 -3.06 -2.56
C PHE A 152 -11.73 -2.51 -3.45
N ALA A 153 -12.77 -1.87 -2.89
CA ALA A 153 -13.82 -1.23 -3.67
C ALA A 153 -13.43 0.19 -4.14
N GLN A 154 -12.32 0.74 -3.65
CA GLN A 154 -11.86 2.08 -3.98
C GLN A 154 -10.92 2.02 -5.20
N LEU A 155 -11.17 2.86 -6.21
CA LEU A 155 -10.35 2.93 -7.43
C LEU A 155 -8.94 3.53 -7.22
N SER A 156 -8.60 3.96 -6.00
CA SER A 156 -7.33 4.59 -5.69
C SER A 156 -6.41 3.65 -4.90
N LEU A 157 -5.14 3.60 -5.30
CA LEU A 157 -4.10 2.73 -4.71
C LEU A 157 -3.72 3.09 -3.27
N TRP A 158 -3.83 4.37 -2.88
CA TRP A 158 -3.35 4.85 -1.58
C TRP A 158 -4.14 4.31 -0.38
N PRO A 159 -5.49 4.40 -0.34
CA PRO A 159 -6.28 3.86 0.76
C PRO A 159 -6.09 2.36 0.99
N ARG A 160 -5.90 1.59 -0.09
CA ARG A 160 -5.69 0.14 0.00
C ARG A 160 -4.39 -0.21 0.68
N ARG A 161 -3.31 0.45 0.28
CA ARG A 161 -2.02 0.28 0.92
C ARG A 161 -2.04 0.77 2.37
N ASP A 162 -2.59 1.95 2.61
CA ASP A 162 -2.65 2.52 3.96
C ASP A 162 -3.36 1.57 4.94
N ALA A 163 -4.41 0.88 4.47
CA ALA A 163 -5.11 -0.12 5.24
C ALA A 163 -4.27 -1.40 5.47
N VAL A 164 -3.56 -1.89 4.45
CA VAL A 164 -2.61 -3.03 4.59
C VAL A 164 -1.53 -2.72 5.63
N ASP A 165 -0.86 -1.57 5.50
CA ASP A 165 0.24 -1.16 6.40
C ASP A 165 -0.25 -0.99 7.85
N ALA A 166 -1.46 -0.46 8.04
CA ALA A 166 -2.08 -0.37 9.36
C ALA A 166 -2.35 -1.75 9.98
N VAL A 167 -2.90 -2.70 9.22
CA VAL A 167 -3.14 -4.07 9.69
C VAL A 167 -1.82 -4.77 10.06
N HIS A 168 -0.78 -4.69 9.22
CA HIS A 168 0.51 -5.29 9.52
C HIS A 168 1.19 -4.70 10.77
N ALA A 169 1.15 -3.38 10.92
CA ALA A 169 1.73 -2.73 12.10
C ALA A 169 1.03 -3.20 13.39
N LEU A 170 -0.30 -3.29 13.37
CA LEU A 170 -1.09 -3.78 14.50
C LEU A 170 -0.86 -5.26 14.77
N LEU A 171 -0.78 -6.11 13.74
CA LEU A 171 -0.43 -7.52 13.90
C LEU A 171 0.94 -7.70 14.53
N THR A 172 1.90 -6.85 14.16
CA THR A 172 3.24 -6.85 14.75
C THR A 172 3.15 -6.56 16.25
N GLN A 173 2.41 -5.54 16.67
CA GLN A 173 2.20 -5.26 18.09
C GLN A 173 1.49 -6.40 18.82
N VAL A 174 0.40 -6.94 18.26
CA VAL A 174 -0.35 -8.06 18.87
C VAL A 174 0.53 -9.30 19.06
N SER A 175 1.45 -9.55 18.13
CA SER A 175 2.39 -10.66 18.24
C SER A 175 3.27 -10.57 19.49
N ASN A 176 3.58 -9.35 19.94
CA ASN A 176 4.41 -9.06 21.12
C ASN A 176 3.63 -9.05 22.46
N ILE A 177 2.30 -9.04 22.45
CA ILE A 177 1.47 -9.02 23.67
C ILE A 177 1.33 -10.45 24.24
N ASP A 178 1.31 -10.62 25.57
CA ASP A 178 1.08 -11.95 26.18
C ASP A 178 -0.32 -12.50 25.83
N ILE A 179 -0.42 -13.81 25.57
CA ILE A 179 -1.69 -14.45 25.24
C ILE A 179 -2.73 -14.32 26.36
N LYS A 180 -2.30 -14.23 27.63
CA LYS A 180 -3.22 -14.02 28.76
C LYS A 180 -3.92 -12.67 28.67
N GLU A 181 -3.17 -11.62 28.33
CA GLU A 181 -3.75 -10.28 28.13
C GLU A 181 -4.72 -10.27 26.94
N LEU A 182 -4.40 -10.99 25.86
CA LEU A 182 -5.29 -11.11 24.69
C LEU A 182 -6.55 -11.93 24.99
N ASN A 183 -6.46 -12.94 25.85
CA ASN A 183 -7.62 -13.73 26.28
C ASN A 183 -8.55 -12.93 27.19
N GLU A 184 -8.02 -11.98 27.96
CA GLU A 184 -8.81 -11.00 28.70
C GLU A 184 -9.50 -10.02 27.75
N GLU A 185 -8.88 -9.68 26.62
CA GLU A 185 -9.52 -8.96 25.50
C GLU A 185 -10.52 -9.83 24.72
N ALA A 186 -11.53 -10.39 25.40
CA ALA A 186 -12.60 -11.15 24.75
C ALA A 186 -13.22 -10.29 23.62
N LEU A 187 -12.85 -10.63 22.39
CA LEU A 187 -13.29 -9.93 21.19
C LEU A 187 -14.81 -9.84 21.20
N CYS A 188 -15.35 -8.65 20.94
CA CYS A 188 -16.79 -8.44 20.84
C CYS A 188 -17.38 -9.55 19.95
N PRO A 189 -18.27 -10.44 20.46
CA PRO A 189 -18.68 -11.64 19.73
C PRO A 189 -19.26 -11.34 18.34
N ALA A 190 -20.00 -10.23 18.22
CA ALA A 190 -20.51 -9.74 16.95
C ALA A 190 -19.37 -9.41 15.97
N LEU A 191 -18.43 -8.54 16.38
CA LEU A 191 -17.29 -8.16 15.56
C LEU A 191 -16.39 -9.34 15.21
N TYR A 192 -16.17 -10.25 16.15
CA TYR A 192 -15.43 -11.49 15.93
C TYR A 192 -16.10 -12.33 14.83
N SER A 193 -17.42 -12.53 14.92
CA SER A 193 -18.17 -13.34 13.97
C SER A 193 -18.14 -12.75 12.55
N GLU A 194 -18.31 -11.43 12.43
CA GLU A 194 -18.26 -10.70 11.16
C GLU A 194 -16.86 -10.69 10.54
N SER A 195 -15.81 -10.75 11.38
CA SER A 195 -14.42 -10.67 10.91
C SER A 195 -13.86 -11.99 10.41
N ARG A 196 -14.50 -13.13 10.66
CA ARG A 196 -13.95 -14.46 10.31
C ARG A 196 -13.58 -14.56 8.83
N GLU A 197 -14.46 -14.12 7.95
CA GLU A 197 -14.21 -14.22 6.50
C GLU A 197 -13.13 -13.25 6.04
N ARG A 198 -13.10 -12.04 6.62
CA ARG A 198 -12.04 -11.05 6.36
C ARG A 198 -10.67 -11.59 6.76
N VAL A 199 -10.58 -12.24 7.92
CA VAL A 199 -9.35 -12.87 8.41
C VAL A 199 -8.92 -13.99 7.47
N ARG A 200 -9.83 -14.86 7.02
CA ARG A 200 -9.49 -15.91 6.04
C ARG A 200 -8.95 -15.34 4.74
N LYS A 201 -9.62 -14.33 4.18
CA LYS A 201 -9.18 -13.63 2.98
C LYS A 201 -7.81 -12.99 3.18
N TYR A 202 -7.59 -12.34 4.32
CA TYR A 202 -6.30 -11.73 4.66
C TYR A 202 -5.19 -12.77 4.77
N ILE A 203 -5.40 -13.86 5.50
CA ILE A 203 -4.43 -14.96 5.61
C ILE A 203 -4.12 -15.58 4.24
N SER A 204 -5.10 -15.69 3.35
CA SER A 204 -4.86 -16.22 2.00
C SER A 204 -3.91 -15.34 1.18
N MET A 205 -3.90 -14.03 1.43
CA MET A 205 -3.00 -13.06 0.79
C MET A 205 -1.67 -12.90 1.53
N TYR A 206 -1.68 -13.06 2.86
CA TYR A 206 -0.55 -12.89 3.77
C TYR A 206 -0.41 -14.10 4.71
N PRO A 207 -0.01 -15.28 4.20
CA PRO A 207 0.01 -16.53 4.97
C PRO A 207 0.89 -16.47 6.24
N GLU A 208 1.93 -15.66 6.21
CA GLU A 208 2.84 -15.41 7.34
C GLU A 208 2.14 -14.80 8.57
N SER A 209 1.00 -14.14 8.38
CA SER A 209 0.21 -13.54 9.46
C SER A 209 -0.63 -14.57 10.24
N ALA A 210 -0.79 -15.79 9.71
CA ALA A 210 -1.74 -16.78 10.24
C ALA A 210 -1.54 -17.08 11.73
N GLY A 211 -0.28 -17.15 12.19
CA GLY A 211 0.03 -17.45 13.60
C GLY A 211 -0.54 -16.41 14.57
N VAL A 212 -0.54 -15.13 14.19
CA VAL A 212 -1.06 -14.04 15.03
C VAL A 212 -2.58 -14.10 15.10
N TRP A 213 -3.26 -14.40 13.98
CA TRP A 213 -4.71 -14.56 13.95
C TRP A 213 -5.18 -15.77 14.78
N VAL A 214 -4.43 -16.87 14.75
CA VAL A 214 -4.69 -18.04 15.60
C VAL A 214 -4.56 -17.68 17.08
N LYS A 215 -3.55 -16.88 17.44
CA LYS A 215 -3.37 -16.37 18.81
C LYS A 215 -4.55 -15.50 19.27
N LEU A 216 -5.19 -14.79 18.36
CA LEU A 216 -6.43 -14.03 18.59
C LEU A 216 -7.70 -14.91 18.60
N GLY A 217 -7.53 -16.24 18.51
CA GLY A 217 -8.63 -17.20 18.55
C GLY A 217 -9.29 -17.47 17.21
N PHE A 218 -8.79 -16.95 16.08
CA PHE A 218 -9.32 -17.30 14.76
C PHE A 218 -8.83 -18.68 14.31
N GLU A 219 -9.66 -19.40 13.55
CA GLU A 219 -9.24 -20.68 12.96
C GLU A 219 -8.14 -20.47 11.92
N ASN A 220 -7.16 -21.38 11.88
CA ASN A 220 -6.18 -21.39 10.80
C ASN A 220 -6.80 -21.97 9.52
N PRO A 221 -7.04 -21.16 8.47
CA PRO A 221 -7.62 -21.68 7.23
C PRO A 221 -6.69 -22.67 6.51
N LEU A 222 -5.38 -22.64 6.80
CA LEU A 222 -4.39 -23.54 6.20
C LEU A 222 -4.42 -24.97 6.79
N THR A 223 -5.05 -25.17 7.95
CA THR A 223 -5.16 -26.50 8.59
C THR A 223 -6.43 -27.25 8.25
N VAL A 224 -7.39 -26.63 7.57
CA VAL A 224 -8.56 -27.35 7.06
C VAL A 224 -8.07 -28.21 5.91
N SER A 225 -7.98 -29.53 6.15
CA SER A 225 -7.63 -30.51 5.14
C SER A 225 -8.47 -30.25 3.89
N SER A 226 -7.81 -29.83 2.81
CA SER A 226 -8.48 -29.61 1.54
C SER A 226 -9.21 -30.89 1.14
N PRO A 227 -10.46 -30.83 0.65
CA PRO A 227 -11.02 -31.96 -0.09
C PRO A 227 -10.03 -32.34 -1.22
N PRO A 228 -9.94 -33.63 -1.62
CA PRO A 228 -8.95 -34.08 -2.57
C PRO A 228 -9.02 -33.22 -3.83
N SER A 229 -7.89 -32.58 -4.14
CA SER A 229 -7.75 -31.74 -5.32
C SER A 229 -8.21 -32.53 -6.54
N PRO A 230 -9.11 -31.99 -7.39
CA PRO A 230 -9.37 -32.60 -8.68
C PRO A 230 -8.05 -32.71 -9.46
N PRO A 231 -7.90 -33.73 -10.32
CA PRO A 231 -6.67 -33.94 -11.08
C PRO A 231 -6.25 -32.65 -11.80
N PHE A 232 -4.97 -32.33 -11.67
CA PHE A 232 -4.33 -31.15 -12.22
C PHE A 232 -4.56 -31.06 -13.73
N VAL A 233 -5.49 -30.19 -14.16
CA VAL A 233 -5.68 -29.86 -15.57
C VAL A 233 -4.69 -28.77 -15.93
N GLN A 234 -3.67 -29.10 -16.72
CA GLN A 234 -2.85 -28.11 -17.42
C GLN A 234 -3.77 -27.20 -18.24
N GLY A 235 -3.72 -25.88 -17.99
CA GLY A 235 -4.24 -24.88 -18.94
C GLY A 235 -5.33 -23.93 -18.48
N VAL A 236 -5.68 -23.85 -17.19
CA VAL A 236 -6.64 -22.83 -16.73
C VAL A 236 -5.89 -21.59 -16.24
N VAL A 237 -5.64 -20.66 -17.17
CA VAL A 237 -5.36 -19.25 -16.83
C VAL A 237 -6.54 -18.76 -15.98
N PRO A 238 -6.32 -18.14 -14.80
CA PRO A 238 -7.41 -17.62 -13.99
C PRO A 238 -8.34 -16.73 -14.83
N LYS A 239 -9.63 -17.06 -14.84
CA LYS A 239 -10.65 -16.27 -15.54
C LYS A 239 -10.77 -14.93 -14.83
N MET A 240 -10.11 -13.90 -15.39
CA MET A 240 -10.16 -12.54 -14.85
C MET A 240 -11.59 -11.97 -14.92
N PRO A 241 -11.94 -11.06 -14.00
CA PRO A 241 -13.19 -10.32 -14.08
C PRO A 241 -13.28 -9.58 -15.42
N GLU A 242 -14.45 -9.66 -16.06
CA GLU A 242 -14.78 -8.86 -17.24
C GLU A 242 -14.59 -7.38 -16.89
N MET A 243 -13.57 -6.76 -17.50
CA MET A 243 -13.35 -5.31 -17.37
C MET A 243 -14.37 -4.57 -18.25
N SER A 244 -15.12 -3.69 -17.61
CA SER A 244 -15.99 -2.69 -18.23
C SER A 244 -15.24 -1.84 -19.27
N GLU A 245 -15.99 -1.31 -20.24
CA GLU A 245 -15.48 -0.45 -21.32
C GLU A 245 -14.51 0.65 -20.84
N PRO A 246 -13.48 1.00 -21.64
CA PRO A 246 -12.46 1.97 -21.23
C PRO A 246 -13.09 3.34 -20.94
N LEU A 247 -12.99 3.77 -19.68
CA LEU A 247 -13.36 5.12 -19.26
C LEU A 247 -12.56 6.16 -20.06
N ILE A 248 -13.26 7.04 -20.76
CA ILE A 248 -12.66 8.21 -21.41
C ILE A 248 -12.23 9.18 -20.29
N ILE A 249 -10.93 9.25 -20.00
CA ILE A 249 -10.38 10.19 -19.01
C ILE A 249 -9.95 11.46 -19.74
N GLU A 250 -10.77 12.51 -19.65
CA GLU A 250 -10.37 13.85 -20.08
C GLU A 250 -9.28 14.39 -19.15
N ASN A 251 -8.06 14.59 -19.68
CA ASN A 251 -6.88 15.08 -18.95
C ASN A 251 -6.37 14.17 -17.81
N PRO A 252 -5.78 13.00 -18.11
CA PRO A 252 -5.24 12.13 -17.06
C PRO A 252 -4.07 12.81 -16.31
N SER A 253 -3.95 12.50 -15.02
CA SER A 253 -2.70 12.69 -14.27
C SER A 253 -1.59 11.81 -14.83
N ARG A 254 -0.32 12.11 -14.51
CA ARG A 254 0.82 11.29 -14.96
C ARG A 254 0.68 9.83 -14.52
N LEU A 255 0.25 9.60 -13.28
CA LEU A 255 0.05 8.26 -12.75
C LEU A 255 -1.06 7.51 -13.51
N GLN A 256 -2.21 8.15 -13.75
CA GLN A 256 -3.29 7.54 -14.55
C GLN A 256 -2.81 7.19 -15.96
N MET A 257 -2.03 8.07 -16.60
CA MET A 257 -1.44 7.85 -17.91
C MET A 257 -0.51 6.63 -17.93
N VAL A 258 0.34 6.46 -16.90
CA VAL A 258 1.23 5.30 -16.75
C VAL A 258 0.44 4.01 -16.50
N LEU A 259 -0.57 4.03 -15.63
CA LEU A 259 -1.41 2.87 -15.33
C LEU A 259 -2.25 2.42 -16.55
N LEU A 260 -2.79 3.37 -17.32
CA LEU A 260 -3.49 3.07 -18.58
C LEU A 260 -2.54 2.45 -19.61
N ALA A 261 -1.33 3.03 -19.77
CA ALA A 261 -0.33 2.50 -20.68
C ALA A 261 0.10 1.07 -20.28
N ALA A 262 0.32 0.81 -18.99
CA ALA A 262 0.71 -0.50 -18.48
C ALA A 262 -0.40 -1.54 -18.70
N ASN A 263 -1.64 -1.24 -18.30
CA ASN A 263 -2.77 -2.14 -18.49
C ASN A 263 -2.98 -2.47 -19.97
N THR A 264 -2.99 -1.44 -20.83
CA THR A 264 -3.21 -1.65 -22.26
C THR A 264 -2.08 -2.45 -22.89
N ALA A 265 -0.82 -2.16 -22.54
CA ALA A 265 0.32 -2.91 -23.06
C ALA A 265 0.31 -4.38 -22.62
N VAL A 266 0.02 -4.66 -21.34
CA VAL A 266 -0.11 -6.04 -20.83
C VAL A 266 -1.25 -6.79 -21.53
N ILE A 267 -2.40 -6.14 -21.75
CA ILE A 267 -3.54 -6.74 -22.45
C ILE A 267 -3.18 -7.05 -23.90
N VAL A 268 -2.55 -6.11 -24.61
CA VAL A 268 -2.17 -6.30 -26.02
C VAL A 268 -1.09 -7.38 -26.15
N LEU A 269 -0.04 -7.36 -25.32
CA LEU A 269 0.97 -8.41 -25.29
C LEU A 269 0.34 -9.79 -25.07
N ARG A 270 -0.59 -9.91 -24.12
CA ARG A 270 -1.33 -11.15 -23.88
C ARG A 270 -2.13 -11.59 -25.09
N LYS A 271 -2.81 -10.66 -25.78
CA LYS A 271 -3.57 -10.94 -27.02
C LYS A 271 -2.65 -11.38 -28.17
N CYS A 272 -1.42 -10.89 -28.20
CA CYS A 272 -0.36 -11.37 -29.10
C CYS A 272 0.27 -12.70 -28.66
N GLY A 273 -0.17 -13.30 -27.55
CA GLY A 273 0.32 -14.59 -27.05
C GLY A 273 1.54 -14.50 -26.12
N TRP A 274 1.90 -13.29 -25.67
CA TRP A 274 3.06 -13.07 -24.81
C TRP A 274 2.67 -12.94 -23.33
N ALA A 275 3.31 -13.73 -22.48
CA ALA A 275 3.32 -13.48 -21.04
C ALA A 275 4.23 -12.28 -20.74
N SER A 276 3.87 -11.46 -19.77
CA SER A 276 4.64 -10.28 -19.41
C SER A 276 4.45 -9.92 -17.94
N VAL A 277 5.46 -9.26 -17.35
CA VAL A 277 5.41 -8.72 -15.99
C VAL A 277 5.94 -7.29 -16.00
N VAL A 278 5.34 -6.42 -15.20
CA VAL A 278 5.77 -5.04 -14.97
C VAL A 278 6.89 -5.05 -13.94
N PHE A 279 7.91 -4.23 -14.18
CA PHE A 279 9.00 -3.99 -13.25
C PHE A 279 9.33 -2.49 -13.20
N GLY A 280 10.47 -2.12 -12.61
CA GLY A 280 10.96 -0.75 -12.65
C GLY A 280 10.14 0.22 -11.80
N GLY A 281 10.02 1.47 -12.26
CA GLY A 281 9.43 2.55 -11.45
C GLY A 281 7.96 2.34 -11.12
N LEU A 282 7.17 1.81 -12.06
CA LEU A 282 5.76 1.49 -11.83
C LEU A 282 5.62 0.36 -10.81
N ALA A 283 6.39 -0.71 -10.92
CA ALA A 283 6.35 -1.78 -9.92
C ALA A 283 6.72 -1.27 -8.52
N CYS A 284 7.74 -0.40 -8.39
CA CYS A 284 8.04 0.23 -7.12
C CYS A 284 6.84 0.94 -6.53
N PHE A 285 6.16 1.76 -7.33
CA PHE A 285 4.96 2.46 -6.90
C PHE A 285 3.83 1.50 -6.48
N MET A 286 3.57 0.45 -7.26
CA MET A 286 2.54 -0.55 -6.96
C MET A 286 2.83 -1.31 -5.65
N TYR A 287 4.10 -1.60 -5.35
CA TYR A 287 4.47 -2.19 -4.06
C TYR A 287 4.38 -1.21 -2.88
N GLY A 288 4.26 0.10 -3.14
CA GLY A 288 4.18 1.12 -2.11
C GLY A 288 5.35 2.09 -2.07
N ASN A 289 6.18 2.21 -3.10
CA ASN A 289 7.07 3.37 -3.12
C ASN A 289 6.24 4.67 -3.31
N ALA A 290 6.55 5.72 -2.54
CA ALA A 290 5.82 6.98 -2.61
C ALA A 290 6.06 7.75 -3.92
N ARG A 291 7.18 7.47 -4.60
CA ARG A 291 7.54 8.16 -5.84
C ARG A 291 6.60 7.76 -6.98
N SER A 292 6.01 8.75 -7.64
CA SER A 292 5.20 8.50 -8.84
C SER A 292 6.06 8.00 -10.01
N PRO A 293 5.58 7.01 -10.77
CA PRO A 293 6.28 6.49 -11.95
C PRO A 293 6.17 7.46 -13.12
N ASN A 294 7.18 7.43 -13.99
CA ASN A 294 7.28 8.30 -15.17
C ASN A 294 7.20 7.54 -16.49
N ASP A 295 7.20 6.22 -16.47
CA ASP A 295 7.24 5.32 -17.62
C ASP A 295 6.76 3.93 -17.16
N VAL A 296 6.53 3.06 -18.14
CA VAL A 296 6.20 1.66 -17.90
C VAL A 296 7.36 0.82 -18.36
N ASP A 297 7.92 0.00 -17.47
CA ASP A 297 8.90 -1.01 -17.84
C ASP A 297 8.25 -2.40 -17.79
N ILE A 298 8.27 -3.13 -18.91
CA ILE A 298 7.67 -4.46 -19.05
C ILE A 298 8.74 -5.47 -19.45
N LEU A 299 8.85 -6.54 -18.67
CA LEU A 299 9.61 -7.73 -18.99
C LEU A 299 8.67 -8.73 -19.66
N VAL A 300 8.88 -8.98 -20.95
CA VAL A 300 8.15 -10.01 -21.71
C VAL A 300 8.83 -11.35 -21.50
N LEU A 301 8.05 -12.39 -21.25
CA LEU A 301 8.50 -13.74 -20.87
C LEU A 301 8.25 -14.71 -22.03
N PRO A 302 9.09 -14.70 -23.09
CA PRO A 302 8.91 -15.59 -24.21
C PRO A 302 9.24 -17.04 -23.82
N PRO A 303 8.71 -18.02 -24.56
CA PRO A 303 9.16 -19.41 -24.44
C PRO A 303 10.68 -19.53 -24.69
N PRO A 304 11.40 -20.48 -24.05
CA PRO A 304 12.86 -20.59 -24.14
C PRO A 304 13.46 -20.68 -25.55
N ALA A 305 12.70 -21.16 -26.54
CA ALA A 305 13.14 -21.32 -27.93
C ALA A 305 12.81 -20.11 -28.83
N SER A 306 12.20 -19.05 -28.29
CA SER A 306 11.83 -17.88 -29.07
C SER A 306 13.05 -17.00 -29.37
N ALA A 307 13.22 -16.64 -30.64
CA ALA A 307 14.23 -15.67 -31.08
C ALA A 307 13.68 -14.22 -31.12
N ILE A 308 12.53 -13.97 -30.49
CA ILE A 308 11.87 -12.66 -30.51
C ILE A 308 12.78 -11.58 -29.92
N THR A 309 12.79 -10.42 -30.55
CA THR A 309 13.54 -9.24 -30.12
C THR A 309 12.62 -8.19 -29.50
N PRO A 310 13.15 -7.26 -28.68
CA PRO A 310 12.35 -6.16 -28.17
C PRO A 310 11.76 -5.27 -29.27
N GLU A 311 12.44 -5.12 -30.41
CA GLU A 311 11.95 -4.30 -31.52
C GLU A 311 10.76 -4.96 -32.24
N GLU A 312 10.78 -6.28 -32.42
CA GLU A 312 9.63 -7.02 -32.97
C GLU A 312 8.42 -6.94 -32.04
N LEU A 313 8.60 -7.07 -30.72
CA LEU A 313 7.51 -6.91 -29.75
C LEU A 313 6.90 -5.50 -29.76
N LYS A 314 7.73 -4.46 -29.92
CA LYS A 314 7.23 -3.08 -30.10
C LYS A 314 6.43 -2.94 -31.39
N GLN A 315 6.87 -3.57 -32.48
CA GLN A 315 6.14 -3.56 -33.73
C GLN A 315 4.80 -4.30 -33.60
N GLU A 316 4.76 -5.44 -32.91
CA GLU A 316 3.50 -6.14 -32.65
C GLU A 316 2.50 -5.29 -31.87
N LEU A 317 2.93 -4.59 -30.82
CA LEU A 317 2.10 -3.64 -30.07
C LEU A 317 1.52 -2.54 -30.98
N VAL A 318 2.34 -1.96 -31.85
CA VAL A 318 1.93 -0.93 -32.82
C VAL A 318 0.99 -1.49 -33.89
N MET A 319 1.24 -2.70 -34.40
CA MET A 319 0.40 -3.32 -35.42
C MET A 319 -0.95 -3.73 -34.85
N TYR A 320 -0.98 -4.24 -33.62
CA TYR A 320 -2.20 -4.69 -32.96
C TYR A 320 -3.09 -3.51 -32.58
N ASP A 321 -2.51 -2.43 -32.05
CA ASP A 321 -3.25 -1.23 -31.64
C ASP A 321 -2.50 0.06 -32.04
N PRO A 322 -2.57 0.43 -33.33
CA PRO A 322 -1.89 1.63 -33.86
C PRO A 322 -2.53 2.94 -33.41
N TYR A 323 -3.74 2.88 -32.84
CA TYR A 323 -4.36 4.05 -32.25
C TYR A 323 -3.61 4.43 -30.97
N HIS A 324 -3.34 3.46 -30.09
CA HIS A 324 -2.70 3.74 -28.81
C HIS A 324 -1.18 3.63 -28.85
N PHE A 325 -0.58 2.78 -29.69
CA PHE A 325 0.87 2.59 -29.71
C PHE A 325 1.53 3.17 -30.96
N PHE A 326 2.68 3.80 -30.75
CA PHE A 326 3.54 4.30 -31.83
C PHE A 326 5.01 4.29 -31.41
N THR A 327 5.91 4.35 -32.38
CA THR A 327 7.36 4.40 -32.11
C THR A 327 8.04 5.61 -32.71
N THR A 328 9.01 6.17 -31.99
CA THR A 328 9.88 7.25 -32.46
C THR A 328 11.33 6.79 -32.55
N ALA A 329 12.15 7.46 -33.37
CA ALA A 329 13.59 7.25 -33.35
C ALA A 329 14.17 7.60 -31.96
N ALA A 330 15.24 6.92 -31.57
CA ALA A 330 15.99 7.27 -30.37
C ALA A 330 16.62 8.67 -30.49
N ARG A 331 16.92 9.30 -29.35
CA ARG A 331 17.58 10.62 -29.32
C ARG A 331 18.99 10.57 -29.90
N ASP A 332 19.67 9.44 -29.73
CA ASP A 332 20.95 9.17 -30.35
C ASP A 332 20.71 8.75 -31.81
N PRO A 333 21.14 9.52 -32.82
CA PRO A 333 20.93 9.19 -34.22
C PRO A 333 21.62 7.89 -34.66
N SER A 334 22.62 7.42 -33.90
CA SER A 334 23.33 6.16 -34.18
C SER A 334 22.64 4.93 -33.59
N ALA A 335 21.67 5.12 -32.68
CA ALA A 335 20.95 4.03 -32.07
C ALA A 335 19.96 3.39 -33.06
N THR A 336 20.06 2.06 -33.19
CA THR A 336 19.20 1.26 -34.09
C THR A 336 17.84 0.92 -33.48
N TYR A 337 17.66 1.13 -32.18
CA TYR A 337 16.41 0.84 -31.49
C TYR A 337 15.41 2.00 -31.60
N ARG A 338 14.11 1.67 -31.54
CA ARG A 338 13.03 2.67 -31.48
C ARG A 338 12.46 2.78 -30.07
N VAL A 339 11.98 3.96 -29.72
CA VAL A 339 11.31 4.20 -28.44
C VAL A 339 9.82 4.00 -28.64
N LEU A 340 9.22 3.09 -27.86
CA LEU A 340 7.79 2.84 -27.89
C LEU A 340 7.05 3.79 -26.94
N TYR A 341 5.95 4.34 -27.43
CA TYR A 341 5.06 5.20 -26.68
C TYR A 341 3.62 4.70 -26.78
N TYR A 342 2.91 4.82 -25.67
CA TYR A 342 1.46 4.78 -25.59
C TYR A 342 0.90 6.21 -25.65
N ARG A 343 -0.26 6.43 -26.29
CA ARG A 343 -0.98 7.71 -26.35
C ARG A 343 -2.48 7.52 -26.13
N LEU A 344 -3.14 8.57 -25.63
CA LEU A 344 -4.61 8.60 -25.53
C LEU A 344 -5.31 9.16 -26.76
N THR A 345 -4.61 9.96 -27.56
CA THR A 345 -5.19 10.62 -28.73
C THR A 345 -4.22 10.57 -29.88
N ASN A 346 -4.74 10.52 -31.10
CA ASN A 346 -3.96 10.59 -32.34
C ASN A 346 -3.50 12.02 -32.69
N ALA A 347 -3.53 12.96 -31.73
CA ALA A 347 -3.10 14.33 -31.98
C ALA A 347 -1.62 14.38 -32.42
N PRO A 348 -1.24 15.27 -33.35
CA PRO A 348 0.14 15.37 -33.83
C PRO A 348 1.13 15.73 -32.73
N ALA A 349 0.73 16.62 -31.82
CA ALA A 349 1.54 17.04 -30.68
C ALA A 349 1.29 16.11 -29.49
N GLN A 350 2.29 15.30 -29.14
CA GLN A 350 2.26 14.49 -27.93
C GLN A 350 2.99 15.20 -26.78
N THR A 351 2.38 15.18 -25.60
CA THR A 351 2.92 15.75 -24.37
C THR A 351 3.08 14.64 -23.32
N ALA A 352 3.75 14.95 -22.21
CA ALA A 352 3.84 14.04 -21.06
C ALA A 352 2.46 13.70 -20.42
N ARG A 353 1.42 14.49 -20.74
CA ARG A 353 0.02 14.24 -20.30
C ARG A 353 -0.77 13.39 -21.29
N THR A 354 -0.35 13.34 -22.55
CA THR A 354 -1.09 12.61 -23.60
C THR A 354 -0.36 11.35 -24.05
N SER A 355 0.87 11.13 -23.58
CA SER A 355 1.69 9.98 -23.94
C SER A 355 2.51 9.44 -22.76
N CYS A 356 2.85 8.17 -22.82
CA CYS A 356 3.71 7.48 -21.87
C CYS A 356 4.73 6.62 -22.61
N LYS A 357 6.00 6.69 -22.20
CA LYS A 357 7.01 5.76 -22.68
C LYS A 357 6.72 4.36 -22.13
N VAL A 358 6.88 3.35 -22.97
CA VAL A 358 6.76 1.93 -22.61
C VAL A 358 8.05 1.23 -23.04
N ASP A 359 8.84 0.79 -22.08
CA ASP A 359 10.06 0.03 -22.32
C ASP A 359 9.76 -1.47 -22.30
N ILE A 360 10.09 -2.16 -23.38
CA ILE A 360 9.95 -3.62 -23.51
C ILE A 360 11.33 -4.24 -23.36
N LEU A 361 11.47 -5.16 -22.42
CA LEU A 361 12.68 -5.94 -22.16
C LEU A 361 12.40 -7.44 -22.21
N LEU A 362 13.48 -8.20 -22.34
CA LEU A 362 13.50 -9.65 -22.35
C LEU A 362 14.46 -10.18 -21.27
N PRO A 363 14.24 -11.41 -20.77
CA PRO A 363 15.19 -12.10 -19.92
C PRO A 363 16.60 -12.12 -20.54
N GLY A 364 17.61 -12.02 -19.70
CA GLY A 364 19.01 -11.88 -20.08
C GLY A 364 19.45 -10.44 -20.34
N LEU A 365 18.54 -9.54 -20.71
CA LEU A 365 18.87 -8.11 -20.81
C LEU A 365 18.98 -7.49 -19.41
N MET A 366 20.06 -6.75 -19.16
CA MET A 366 20.35 -6.14 -17.85
C MET A 366 20.34 -7.14 -16.68
N HIS A 367 20.71 -8.40 -16.93
CA HIS A 367 20.66 -9.49 -15.95
C HIS A 367 19.25 -9.80 -15.40
N LEU A 368 18.18 -9.39 -16.09
CA LEU A 368 16.82 -9.77 -15.72
C LEU A 368 16.60 -11.28 -15.94
N PRO A 369 16.10 -12.03 -14.95
CA PRO A 369 15.83 -13.45 -15.11
C PRO A 369 14.54 -13.71 -15.89
N HIS A 370 14.35 -14.95 -16.31
CA HIS A 370 13.02 -15.42 -16.71
C HIS A 370 12.20 -15.64 -15.43
N VAL A 371 11.07 -14.96 -15.27
CA VAL A 371 10.24 -15.06 -14.07
C VAL A 371 9.24 -16.22 -14.22
N PRO A 372 9.32 -17.27 -13.39
CA PRO A 372 8.37 -18.37 -13.41
C PRO A 372 6.94 -17.90 -13.08
N PRO A 373 5.89 -18.44 -13.71
CA PRO A 373 4.51 -18.05 -13.43
C PRO A 373 4.10 -18.07 -11.94
N PRO A 374 4.51 -19.05 -11.11
CA PRO A 374 4.17 -19.06 -9.69
C PRO A 374 4.76 -17.90 -8.88
N LEU A 375 5.80 -17.24 -9.40
CA LEU A 375 6.47 -16.12 -8.74
C LEU A 375 5.93 -14.76 -9.20
N ILE A 376 5.01 -14.74 -10.18
CA ILE A 376 4.38 -13.50 -10.64
C ILE A 376 3.41 -13.01 -9.56
N PHE A 377 3.67 -11.82 -9.04
CA PHE A 377 2.78 -11.16 -8.09
C PHE A 377 1.72 -10.36 -8.84
N TRP A 378 0.44 -10.56 -8.54
CA TRP A 378 -0.65 -9.84 -9.20
C TRP A 378 -1.21 -8.77 -8.29
N ASP A 379 -1.22 -7.53 -8.77
CA ASP A 379 -1.86 -6.41 -8.07
C ASP A 379 -2.63 -5.51 -9.04
N GLU A 380 -3.88 -5.20 -8.68
CA GLU A 380 -4.84 -4.44 -9.50
C GLU A 380 -4.88 -4.87 -10.99
N GLY A 381 -4.83 -6.17 -11.24
CA GLY A 381 -4.84 -6.73 -12.60
C GLY A 381 -3.53 -6.61 -13.38
N LEU A 382 -2.49 -6.01 -12.79
CA LEU A 382 -1.15 -5.95 -13.35
C LEU A 382 -0.27 -7.09 -12.80
N PRO A 383 0.41 -7.84 -13.67
CA PRO A 383 1.43 -8.79 -13.26
C PRO A 383 2.72 -8.04 -12.92
N LEU A 384 3.28 -8.23 -11.73
CA LEU A 384 4.51 -7.60 -11.25
C LEU A 384 5.61 -8.66 -11.07
N VAL A 385 6.86 -8.24 -11.22
CA VAL A 385 8.02 -9.04 -10.79
C VAL A 385 7.99 -9.27 -9.27
N PRO A 386 8.59 -10.37 -8.75
CA PRO A 386 8.74 -10.58 -7.32
C PRO A 386 9.42 -9.39 -6.62
N PHE A 387 8.98 -9.06 -5.41
CA PHE A 387 9.51 -7.93 -4.64
C PHE A 387 11.03 -7.99 -4.45
N ALA A 388 11.57 -9.17 -4.14
CA ALA A 388 13.02 -9.39 -4.02
C ALA A 388 13.78 -9.05 -5.31
N LEU A 389 13.26 -9.47 -6.47
CA LEU A 389 13.88 -9.16 -7.76
C LEU A 389 13.84 -7.65 -8.02
N LEU A 390 12.72 -6.99 -7.72
CA LEU A 390 12.59 -5.54 -7.89
C LEU A 390 13.60 -4.76 -7.05
N LEU A 391 13.73 -5.09 -5.76
CA LEU A 391 14.66 -4.44 -4.84
C LEU A 391 16.11 -4.55 -5.33
N LEU A 392 16.56 -5.77 -5.65
CA LEU A 392 17.94 -5.99 -6.10
C LEU A 392 18.20 -5.38 -7.47
N HIS A 393 17.21 -5.34 -8.35
CA HIS A 393 17.34 -4.68 -9.65
C HIS A 393 17.42 -3.16 -9.53
N LYS A 394 16.74 -2.54 -8.54
CA LYS A 394 16.91 -1.10 -8.26
C LYS A 394 18.29 -0.78 -7.69
N LEU A 395 18.82 -1.65 -6.83
CA LEU A 395 20.20 -1.54 -6.37
C LEU A 395 21.21 -1.67 -7.52
N GLN A 396 20.98 -2.59 -8.46
CA GLN A 396 21.79 -2.68 -9.68
C GLN A 396 21.70 -1.40 -10.53
N ALA A 397 20.49 -0.90 -10.78
CA ALA A 397 20.30 0.31 -11.59
C ALA A 397 21.04 1.52 -11.00
N MET A 398 21.02 1.65 -9.67
CA MET A 398 21.80 2.66 -8.94
C MET A 398 23.30 2.53 -9.23
N ASP A 399 23.87 1.33 -9.09
CA ASP A 399 25.29 1.06 -9.35
C ASP A 399 25.67 1.34 -10.82
N ASP A 400 24.86 0.86 -11.76
CA ASP A 400 25.08 1.05 -13.21
C ASP A 400 25.00 2.54 -13.58
N HIS A 401 24.04 3.29 -13.02
CA HIS A 401 23.94 4.72 -13.24
C HIS A 401 25.09 5.47 -12.58
N ARG A 402 25.48 5.16 -11.34
CA ARG A 402 26.63 5.77 -10.67
C ARG A 402 27.90 5.67 -11.51
N ASN A 403 28.12 4.50 -12.12
CA ASN A 403 29.29 4.21 -12.96
C ASN A 403 29.15 4.66 -14.42
N ALA A 404 28.03 5.27 -14.82
CA ALA A 404 27.82 5.67 -16.20
C ALA A 404 28.84 6.75 -16.63
N ALA A 405 29.42 6.61 -17.83
CA ALA A 405 30.32 7.61 -18.39
C ALA A 405 29.61 8.95 -18.64
N VAL A 406 28.32 8.90 -18.98
CA VAL A 406 27.54 10.07 -19.39
C VAL A 406 26.82 10.69 -18.19
N TRP A 407 27.07 11.99 -17.98
CA TRP A 407 26.54 12.76 -16.84
C TRP A 407 25.03 12.60 -16.59
N HIS A 408 24.21 12.78 -17.63
CA HIS A 408 22.75 12.72 -17.45
C HIS A 408 22.24 11.31 -17.09
N LYS A 409 23.02 10.26 -17.40
CA LYS A 409 22.73 8.90 -16.92
C LYS A 409 23.15 8.76 -15.45
N ARG A 410 24.30 9.32 -15.05
CA ARG A 410 24.71 9.37 -13.63
C ARG A 410 23.72 10.08 -12.72
N GLN A 411 23.09 11.14 -13.21
CA GLN A 411 22.07 11.86 -12.43
C GLN A 411 20.88 10.97 -12.05
N LYS A 412 20.58 9.92 -12.81
CA LYS A 412 19.48 9.00 -12.50
C LYS A 412 19.71 8.16 -11.24
N GLN A 413 20.96 8.02 -10.78
CA GLN A 413 21.27 7.25 -9.57
C GLN A 413 20.48 7.76 -8.35
N GLN A 414 20.18 9.06 -8.26
CA GLN A 414 19.41 9.62 -7.15
C GLN A 414 17.97 9.09 -7.13
N THR A 415 17.39 8.85 -8.31
CA THR A 415 16.06 8.23 -8.41
C THR A 415 16.11 6.77 -7.97
N ASP A 416 17.17 6.04 -8.33
CA ASP A 416 17.30 4.64 -7.90
C ASP A 416 17.59 4.52 -6.41
N VAL A 417 18.35 5.45 -5.82
CA VAL A 417 18.53 5.54 -4.35
C VAL A 417 17.17 5.72 -3.68
N GLN A 418 16.38 6.71 -4.07
CA GLN A 418 15.02 6.92 -3.53
C GLN A 418 14.12 5.69 -3.70
N ASP A 419 14.27 4.98 -4.83
CA ASP A 419 13.55 3.72 -5.05
C ASP A 419 13.99 2.65 -4.05
N VAL A 420 15.30 2.42 -3.86
CA VAL A 420 15.84 1.45 -2.89
C VAL A 420 15.43 1.81 -1.46
N GLU A 421 15.62 3.06 -1.05
CA GLU A 421 15.23 3.56 0.27
C GLU A 421 13.75 3.33 0.54
N GLY A 422 12.91 3.75 -0.42
CA GLY A 422 11.47 3.61 -0.30
C GLY A 422 11.01 2.17 -0.28
N LEU A 423 11.69 1.24 -0.98
CA LEU A 423 11.40 -0.19 -0.94
C LEU A 423 11.83 -0.85 0.37
N LEU A 424 13.01 -0.51 0.91
CA LEU A 424 13.50 -1.04 2.18
C LEU A 424 12.60 -0.65 3.36
N ALA A 425 11.90 0.49 3.26
CA ALA A 425 10.98 0.96 4.27
C ALA A 425 9.58 0.30 4.21
N LEU A 426 9.29 -0.57 3.24
CA LEU A 426 7.96 -1.17 3.08
C LEU A 426 7.77 -2.40 3.97
N SER A 427 6.53 -2.59 4.43
CA SER A 427 6.09 -3.78 5.16
C SER A 427 6.31 -5.07 4.36
N VAL A 428 6.14 -5.04 3.03
CA VAL A 428 6.42 -6.18 2.13
C VAL A 428 7.91 -6.59 2.09
N CYS A 429 8.81 -5.76 2.65
CA CYS A 429 10.20 -6.14 2.86
C CYS A 429 10.37 -7.12 4.04
N VAL A 430 9.44 -7.12 5.00
CA VAL A 430 9.53 -7.95 6.22
C VAL A 430 9.57 -9.46 5.93
N PRO A 431 8.74 -10.03 5.03
CA PRO A 431 8.85 -11.44 4.66
C PRO A 431 10.25 -11.84 4.13
N LEU A 432 10.98 -10.92 3.49
CA LEU A 432 12.32 -11.20 2.96
C LEU A 432 13.38 -11.42 4.04
N VAL A 433 13.18 -10.85 5.24
CA VAL A 433 14.04 -11.08 6.41
C VAL A 433 14.09 -12.57 6.76
N PHE A 434 12.95 -13.24 6.62
CA PHE A 434 12.79 -14.67 6.94
C PHE A 434 13.08 -15.57 5.75
N SER A 435 12.56 -15.25 4.56
CA SER A 435 12.66 -16.14 3.40
C SER A 435 14.04 -16.12 2.74
N ARG A 436 14.75 -14.99 2.82
CA ARG A 436 16.10 -14.78 2.26
C ARG A 436 16.27 -15.44 0.88
N PRO A 437 15.49 -15.03 -0.12
CA PRO A 437 15.37 -15.75 -1.40
C PRO A 437 16.60 -15.57 -2.30
N TRP A 438 17.71 -15.03 -1.78
CA TRP A 438 18.91 -14.64 -2.51
C TRP A 438 19.61 -15.83 -3.19
N SER A 439 19.38 -17.04 -2.69
CA SER A 439 19.90 -18.29 -3.26
C SER A 439 18.92 -18.99 -4.21
N ASP A 440 17.76 -18.38 -4.50
CA ASP A 440 16.83 -18.92 -5.50
C ASP A 440 17.45 -18.83 -6.90
N ARG A 441 17.89 -19.99 -7.39
CA ARG A 441 18.55 -20.11 -8.70
C ARG A 441 17.61 -19.95 -9.89
N GLN A 442 16.30 -19.92 -9.68
CA GLN A 442 15.35 -19.58 -10.75
C GLN A 442 15.36 -18.07 -11.02
N LEU A 443 15.61 -17.24 -10.00
CA LEU A 443 15.62 -15.78 -10.10
C LEU A 443 17.02 -15.18 -10.12
N PHE A 444 17.96 -15.74 -9.37
CA PHE A 444 19.27 -15.14 -9.13
C PHE A 444 20.40 -16.08 -9.50
N SER A 445 21.11 -15.72 -10.56
CA SER A 445 22.37 -16.37 -10.91
C SER A 445 23.42 -16.10 -9.83
N GLU A 446 24.41 -16.99 -9.71
CA GLU A 446 25.51 -16.83 -8.76
C GLU A 446 26.31 -15.54 -9.00
N GLU A 447 26.48 -15.17 -10.27
CA GLU A 447 27.11 -13.90 -10.65
C GLU A 447 26.29 -12.70 -10.16
N PHE A 448 24.97 -12.71 -10.37
CA PHE A 448 24.08 -11.64 -9.92
C PHE A 448 24.09 -11.51 -8.39
N GLU A 449 24.06 -12.63 -7.67
CA GLU A 449 24.13 -12.67 -6.21
C GLU A 449 25.47 -12.11 -5.70
N THR A 450 26.59 -12.51 -6.31
CA THR A 450 27.93 -12.02 -5.96
C THR A 450 28.05 -10.51 -6.17
N ARG A 451 27.58 -10.01 -7.32
CA ARG A 451 27.54 -8.57 -7.59
C ARG A 451 26.62 -7.83 -6.62
N THR A 452 25.48 -8.42 -6.26
CA THR A 452 24.55 -7.87 -5.28
C THR A 452 25.22 -7.65 -3.93
N ARG A 453 25.94 -8.64 -3.39
CA ARG A 453 26.68 -8.48 -2.12
C ARG A 453 27.67 -7.31 -2.16
N ARG A 454 28.38 -7.13 -3.29
CA ARG A 454 29.27 -5.97 -3.47
C ARG A 454 28.50 -4.66 -3.48
N ARG A 455 27.40 -4.59 -4.24
CA ARG A 455 26.55 -3.40 -4.34
C ARG A 455 25.92 -3.01 -3.00
N VAL A 456 25.53 -3.99 -2.17
CA VAL A 456 24.99 -3.72 -0.83
C VAL A 456 26.04 -3.03 0.03
N ARG A 457 27.27 -3.56 0.10
CA ARG A 457 28.38 -2.92 0.84
C ARG A 457 28.67 -1.51 0.34
N GLU A 458 28.74 -1.33 -0.98
CA GLU A 458 28.98 -0.01 -1.57
C GLU A 458 27.83 0.97 -1.34
N PHE A 459 26.58 0.49 -1.29
CA PHE A 459 25.41 1.29 -0.96
C PHE A 459 25.43 1.69 0.52
N CYS A 460 25.67 0.75 1.43
CA CYS A 460 25.73 1.02 2.87
C CYS A 460 26.92 1.90 3.24
N PHE A 461 28.05 1.80 2.52
CA PHE A 461 29.16 2.73 2.67
C PHE A 461 28.76 4.18 2.30
N ALA A 462 27.96 4.35 1.24
CA ALA A 462 27.48 5.66 0.81
C ALA A 462 26.30 6.19 1.65
N TYR A 463 25.49 5.28 2.21
CA TYR A 463 24.27 5.58 2.99
C TYR A 463 24.21 4.70 4.25
N PRO A 464 25.04 4.98 5.29
CA PRO A 464 25.18 4.15 6.47
C PRO A 464 23.89 3.94 7.27
N GLU A 465 22.93 4.86 7.17
CA GLU A 465 21.64 4.78 7.84
C GLU A 465 20.78 3.58 7.39
N TYR A 466 21.07 2.97 6.23
CA TYR A 466 20.35 1.79 5.73
C TYR A 466 21.08 0.46 5.98
N ALA A 467 22.26 0.48 6.59
CA ALA A 467 23.03 -0.74 6.88
C ALA A 467 22.21 -1.75 7.69
N GLN A 468 21.57 -1.30 8.77
CA GLN A 468 20.74 -2.17 9.61
C GLN A 468 19.59 -2.85 8.84
N ALA A 469 19.00 -2.15 7.85
CA ALA A 469 17.92 -2.72 7.04
C ALA A 469 18.45 -3.86 6.14
N TRP A 470 19.61 -3.67 5.51
CA TRP A 470 20.26 -4.69 4.68
C TRP A 470 20.83 -5.85 5.50
N ASP A 471 21.40 -5.59 6.67
CA ASP A 471 21.82 -6.62 7.64
C ASP A 471 20.65 -7.51 8.05
N SER A 472 19.49 -6.90 8.31
CA SER A 472 18.26 -7.63 8.66
C SER A 472 17.81 -8.56 7.52
N LEU A 473 18.04 -8.17 6.27
CA LEU A 473 17.81 -9.01 5.08
C LEU A 473 18.86 -10.12 4.90
N GLY A 474 19.90 -10.17 5.73
CA GLY A 474 20.94 -11.20 5.72
C GLY A 474 22.11 -10.89 4.78
N PHE A 475 22.29 -9.63 4.38
CA PHE A 475 23.50 -9.19 3.69
C PHE A 475 24.57 -8.72 4.68
N GLU A 476 25.83 -8.74 4.25
CA GLU A 476 26.94 -8.12 4.97
C GLU A 476 27.07 -6.68 4.47
N THR A 477 27.04 -5.69 5.38
CA THR A 477 27.05 -4.25 5.04
C THR A 477 28.34 -3.52 5.31
#